data_AF-A0A9P0LVV8-F1
#
_entry.id   AF-A0A9P0LVV8-F1
#
_cell.length_a   1.000
_cell.length_b   1.000
_cell.length_c   1.000
_cell.angle_alpha   90.00
_cell.angle_beta   90.00
_cell.angle_gamma   90.00
#
_symmetry.space_group_name_H-M   'P 1'
#
loop_
_entity.id
_entity.type
_entity.pdbx_description
1 polymer ?
#
loop_
_entity_poly.entity_id
_entity_poly.type
_entity_poly.pdbx_seq_one_letter_code
_entity_poly.pdbx_strand_id
1 'polypeptide(L)'
;MEANKEKAIIYLFLKKLSSLSFAKDADTNLFYKECHNETVFQEVEFLKKKVDLKFPIHPFVEPLGLNSEKRETILKKLVPSFKDERKKLFWQFLPSNDNSKDLCVVSEA
;
A
#
# COMPACT_ATOMS: atom_id res chain seq x y z
N MET A 1 -34.78 -7.10 29.61
CA MET A 1 -35.15 -6.00 28.67
C MET A 1 -33.94 -5.08 28.37
N GLU A 2 -32.74 -5.40 28.85
CA GLU A 2 -31.52 -4.61 28.61
C GLU A 2 -30.91 -4.73 27.20
N ALA A 3 -31.03 -5.87 26.52
CA ALA A 3 -30.33 -6.12 25.24
C ALA A 3 -30.73 -5.17 24.09
N ASN A 4 -31.87 -4.49 24.19
CA ASN A 4 -32.33 -3.53 23.18
C ASN A 4 -31.71 -2.14 23.36
N LYS A 5 -31.20 -1.79 24.55
CA LYS A 5 -30.55 -0.50 24.79
C LYS A 5 -29.12 -0.47 24.27
N GLU A 6 -28.37 -1.58 24.41
CA GLU A 6 -27.00 -1.69 23.90
C GLU A 6 -26.94 -1.65 22.37
N LYS A 7 -27.89 -2.31 21.68
CA LYS A 7 -28.01 -2.23 20.22
C LYS A 7 -28.30 -0.81 19.72
N ALA A 8 -29.08 -0.02 20.47
CA ALA A 8 -29.37 1.37 20.13
C ALA A 8 -28.15 2.28 20.31
N ILE A 9 -27.31 2.03 21.32
CA ILE A 9 -26.07 2.77 21.55
C ILE A 9 -25.08 2.48 20.42
N ILE A 10 -24.90 1.22 20.02
CA ILE A 10 -24.01 0.84 18.90
C ILE A 10 -24.49 1.48 17.58
N TYR A 11 -25.82 1.52 17.34
CA TYR A 11 -26.40 2.17 16.15
C TYR A 11 -26.18 3.69 16.12
N LEU A 12 -26.12 4.35 17.28
CA LEU A 12 -25.83 5.78 17.38
C LEU A 12 -24.36 6.10 17.08
N PHE A 13 -23.42 5.24 17.46
CA PHE A 13 -22.00 5.43 17.17
C PHE A 13 -21.63 5.11 15.71
N LEU A 14 -22.30 4.15 15.08
CA LEU A 14 -22.05 3.78 13.68
C LEU A 14 -22.67 4.76 12.66
N LYS A 15 -23.67 5.55 13.06
CA LYS A 15 -24.34 6.54 12.17
C LYS A 15 -23.48 7.73 11.76
N LYS A 16 -22.28 7.89 12.35
CA LYS A 16 -21.31 8.94 12.02
C LYS A 16 -19.96 8.37 11.54
N LEU A 17 -19.97 7.21 10.91
CA LEU A 17 -18.84 6.80 10.08
C LEU A 17 -18.88 7.61 8.77
N SER A 18 -18.38 8.84 8.81
CA SER A 18 -18.06 9.60 7.60
C SER A 18 -16.93 8.86 6.88
N SER A 19 -17.22 8.34 5.69
CA SER A 19 -16.24 7.66 4.85
C SER A 19 -15.32 8.71 4.22
N LEU A 20 -14.20 9.01 4.88
CA LEU A 20 -13.18 9.90 4.32
C LEU A 20 -12.47 9.22 3.15
N SER A 21 -12.60 9.81 1.96
CA SER A 21 -11.85 9.39 0.77
C SER A 21 -10.81 10.46 0.45
N PHE A 22 -9.56 10.03 0.25
CA PHE A 22 -8.45 10.93 -0.07
C PHE A 22 -8.02 10.75 -1.52
N ALA A 23 -7.70 11.87 -2.18
CA ALA A 23 -7.10 11.90 -3.52
C ALA A 23 -5.86 12.81 -3.49
N LYS A 24 -4.89 12.53 -4.35
CA LYS A 24 -3.67 13.32 -4.47
C LYS A 24 -3.48 13.69 -5.94
N ASP A 25 -3.19 14.95 -6.21
CA ASP A 25 -2.88 15.43 -7.56
C ASP A 25 -1.36 15.34 -7.86
N ALA A 26 -1.01 15.54 -9.14
CA ALA A 26 0.37 15.53 -9.64
C ALA A 26 1.28 16.50 -8.86
N ASP A 27 0.74 17.66 -8.47
CA ASP A 27 1.43 18.70 -7.69
C ASP A 27 1.46 18.44 -6.19
N THR A 28 1.13 17.21 -5.76
CA THR A 28 1.12 16.75 -4.37
C THR A 28 0.07 17.36 -3.45
N ASN A 29 -0.86 18.14 -3.99
CA ASN A 29 -2.02 18.64 -3.24
C ASN A 29 -2.90 17.45 -2.80
N LEU A 30 -3.35 17.49 -1.55
CA LEU A 30 -4.17 16.46 -0.93
C LEU A 30 -5.61 16.95 -0.92
N PHE A 31 -6.50 16.10 -1.39
CA PHE A 31 -7.93 16.39 -1.46
C PHE A 31 -8.70 15.35 -0.65
N TYR A 32 -9.80 15.74 -0.04
CA TYR A 32 -10.66 14.84 0.72
C TYR A 32 -12.14 15.06 0.40
N LYS A 33 -12.94 14.02 0.62
CA LYS A 33 -14.40 14.11 0.69
C LYS A 33 -14.93 13.30 1.87
N GLU A 34 -15.99 13.78 2.51
CA GLU A 34 -16.53 13.19 3.74
C GLU A 34 -17.52 12.07 3.45
N CYS A 35 -18.15 12.11 2.27
CA CYS A 35 -19.11 11.11 1.80
C CYS A 35 -18.74 10.58 0.41
N HIS A 36 -18.91 9.28 0.19
CA HIS A 36 -18.66 8.67 -1.12
C HIS A 36 -19.51 9.31 -2.25
N ASN A 37 -20.72 9.77 -1.93
CA ASN A 37 -21.66 10.38 -2.88
C ASN A 37 -21.32 11.84 -3.24
N GLU A 38 -20.35 12.45 -2.56
CA GLU A 38 -19.84 13.76 -2.96
C GLU A 38 -19.02 13.65 -4.25
N THR A 39 -19.36 14.50 -5.21
CA THR A 39 -18.71 14.58 -6.51
C THR A 39 -17.47 15.47 -6.49
N VAL A 40 -17.38 16.38 -5.51
CA VAL A 40 -16.31 17.39 -5.42
C VAL A 40 -15.45 17.08 -4.20
N PHE A 41 -14.14 16.93 -4.42
CA PHE A 41 -13.18 16.87 -3.31
C PHE A 41 -12.79 18.28 -2.86
N GLN A 42 -12.60 18.45 -1.56
CA GLN A 42 -12.09 19.68 -0.95
C GLN A 42 -10.57 19.61 -0.81
N GLU A 43 -9.87 20.70 -1.12
CA GLU A 43 -8.41 20.79 -0.97
C GLU A 43 -8.03 20.96 0.51
N VAL A 44 -7.05 20.17 0.96
CA VAL A 44 -6.45 20.33 2.28
C VAL A 44 -5.32 21.33 2.19
N GLU A 45 -5.46 22.48 2.85
CA GLU A 45 -4.34 23.38 3.08
C GLU A 45 -3.40 22.79 4.13
N PHE A 46 -2.30 22.18 3.68
CA PHE A 46 -1.21 21.76 4.56
C PHE A 46 0.05 22.60 4.29
N LEU A 47 0.95 22.64 5.27
CA LEU A 47 2.25 23.30 5.15
C LEU A 47 3.01 22.70 3.96
N LYS A 48 3.08 23.44 2.86
CA LYS A 48 3.89 23.08 1.69
C LYS A 48 5.36 22.97 2.12
N LYS A 49 6.02 21.89 1.69
CA LYS A 49 7.46 21.72 1.95
C LYS A 49 8.22 22.91 1.35
N LYS A 50 9.06 23.57 2.15
CA LYS A 50 9.95 24.66 1.69
C LYS A 50 11.06 24.19 0.75
N VAL A 51 11.22 22.88 0.57
CA VAL A 51 12.35 22.27 -0.12
C VAL A 51 11.83 21.40 -1.24
N ASP A 52 12.24 21.73 -2.46
CA ASP A 52 12.09 20.86 -3.62
C ASP A 52 12.95 19.61 -3.39
N LEU A 53 12.29 18.52 -2.99
CA LEU A 53 12.93 17.22 -2.94
C LEU A 53 13.09 16.74 -4.37
N LYS A 54 14.26 17.01 -4.95
CA LYS A 54 14.70 16.35 -6.17
C LYS A 54 14.97 14.89 -5.85
N PHE A 55 13.94 14.06 -5.94
CA PHE A 55 14.14 12.63 -6.00
C PHE A 55 14.80 12.31 -7.33
N PRO A 56 15.91 11.55 -7.36
CA PRO A 56 16.39 11.02 -8.62
C PRO A 56 15.24 10.21 -9.22
N ILE A 57 14.73 10.65 -10.36
CA ILE A 57 13.88 9.83 -11.21
C ILE A 57 14.83 8.77 -11.76
N HIS A 58 15.05 7.71 -10.98
CA HIS A 58 15.62 6.51 -11.55
C HIS A 58 14.52 5.96 -12.46
N PRO A 59 14.74 5.89 -13.79
CA PRO A 59 13.83 5.12 -14.61
C PRO A 59 13.79 3.72 -14.00
N PHE A 60 12.59 3.22 -13.69
CA PHE A 60 12.38 1.86 -13.21
C PHE A 60 12.68 0.91 -14.39
N VAL A 61 13.94 0.79 -14.78
CA VAL A 61 14.38 -0.06 -15.91
C VAL A 61 14.48 -1.51 -15.47
N GLU A 62 14.66 -1.75 -14.17
CA GLU A 62 14.82 -3.10 -13.63
C GLU A 62 13.50 -3.64 -13.07
N PRO A 63 13.17 -4.92 -13.34
CA PRO A 63 12.01 -5.57 -12.77
C PRO A 63 12.11 -5.59 -11.24
N LEU A 64 10.99 -5.32 -10.57
CA LEU A 64 10.92 -5.33 -9.11
C LEU A 64 11.08 -6.77 -8.59
N GLY A 65 11.70 -6.93 -7.42
CA GLY A 65 11.85 -8.25 -6.78
C GLY A 65 13.01 -9.09 -7.32
N LEU A 66 12.86 -10.43 -7.23
CA LEU A 66 13.90 -11.39 -7.59
C LEU A 66 13.46 -12.28 -8.76
N ASN A 67 14.40 -12.58 -9.65
CA ASN A 67 14.22 -13.63 -10.64
C ASN A 67 14.33 -15.02 -10.00
N SER A 68 13.89 -16.03 -10.74
CA SER A 68 13.83 -17.42 -10.26
C SER A 68 15.21 -17.97 -9.91
N GLU A 69 16.25 -17.60 -10.67
CA GLU A 69 17.64 -18.00 -10.43
C GLU A 69 18.20 -17.46 -9.09
N LYS A 70 18.04 -16.15 -8.84
CA LYS A 70 18.46 -15.53 -7.57
C LYS A 70 17.66 -16.08 -6.41
N ARG A 71 16.35 -16.29 -6.59
CA ARG A 71 15.48 -16.89 -5.57
C ARG A 71 15.98 -18.29 -5.20
N GLU A 72 16.24 -19.16 -6.17
CA GLU A 72 16.78 -20.50 -5.91
C GLU A 72 18.11 -20.46 -5.16
N THR A 73 18.99 -19.53 -5.52
CA THR A 73 20.28 -19.37 -4.85
C THR A 73 20.10 -19.01 -3.38
N ILE A 74 19.16 -18.11 -3.07
CA ILE A 74 18.81 -17.74 -1.69
C ILE A 74 18.19 -18.93 -0.94
N LEU A 75 17.28 -19.68 -1.58
CA LEU A 75 16.66 -20.86 -0.99
C LEU A 75 17.69 -21.96 -0.66
N LYS A 76 18.69 -22.16 -1.52
CA LYS A 76 19.73 -23.19 -1.32
C LYS A 76 20.80 -22.77 -0.33
N LYS A 77 21.24 -21.51 -0.35
CA LYS A 77 22.40 -21.04 0.44
C LYS A 77 22.02 -20.34 1.75
N LEU A 78 20.96 -19.54 1.74
CA LEU A 78 20.63 -18.61 2.83
C LEU A 78 19.55 -19.17 3.75
N VAL A 79 18.49 -19.77 3.19
CA VAL A 79 17.34 -20.26 3.96
C VAL A 79 17.71 -21.33 4.99
N PRO A 80 18.60 -22.30 4.72
CA PRO A 80 19.02 -23.30 5.71
C PRO A 80 19.72 -22.68 6.92
N SER A 81 20.34 -21.51 6.77
CA SER A 81 21.07 -20.83 7.85
C SER A 81 20.18 -19.97 8.76
N PHE A 82 18.91 -19.75 8.39
CA PHE A 82 18.00 -18.99 9.25
C PHE A 82 17.56 -19.80 10.46
N LYS A 83 17.64 -19.18 11.64
CA LYS A 83 17.12 -19.76 12.90
C LYS A 83 15.60 -19.57 13.06
N ASP A 84 15.02 -18.63 12.34
CA ASP A 84 13.62 -18.24 12.44
C ASP A 84 12.77 -18.89 11.33
N GLU A 85 11.82 -19.73 11.71
CA GLU A 85 10.89 -20.40 10.80
C GLU A 85 10.04 -19.42 9.98
N ARG A 86 9.64 -18.27 10.55
CA ARG A 86 8.86 -17.27 9.82
C ARG A 86 9.66 -16.68 8.66
N LYS A 87 10.97 -16.46 8.88
CA LYS A 87 11.87 -15.99 7.81
C LYS A 87 12.04 -17.05 6.73
N LYS A 88 12.17 -18.33 7.10
CA LYS A 88 12.24 -19.42 6.12
C LYS A 88 10.99 -19.47 5.25
N LEU A 89 9.81 -19.43 5.86
CA LEU A 89 8.53 -19.45 5.16
C LEU A 89 8.39 -18.22 4.23
N PHE A 90 8.76 -17.02 4.70
CA PHE A 90 8.74 -15.82 3.86
C PHE A 90 9.53 -16.03 2.56
N TRP A 91 10.77 -16.50 2.65
CA TRP A 91 11.61 -16.71 1.46
C TRP A 91 11.10 -17.85 0.56
N GLN A 92 10.49 -18.88 1.15
CA GLN A 92 9.88 -19.98 0.40
C GLN A 92 8.65 -19.52 -0.41
N PHE A 93 7.82 -18.62 0.14
CA PHE A 93 6.60 -18.14 -0.52
C PHE A 93 6.77 -16.85 -1.31
N LEU A 94 7.92 -16.19 -1.22
CA LEU A 94 8.20 -14.98 -2.00
C LEU A 94 8.08 -15.28 -3.51
N PRO A 95 7.18 -14.61 -4.25
CA PRO A 95 7.04 -14.82 -5.70
C PRO A 95 8.28 -14.33 -6.46
N SER A 96 8.57 -14.96 -7.59
CA SER A 96 9.56 -14.46 -8.54
C SER A 96 8.92 -13.49 -9.53
N ASN A 97 9.69 -12.51 -9.99
CA ASN A 97 9.23 -11.54 -10.98
C ASN A 97 8.92 -12.17 -12.34
N ASP A 98 9.61 -13.25 -12.72
CA ASP A 98 9.30 -14.04 -13.93
C ASP A 98 7.85 -14.56 -13.95
N ASN A 99 7.24 -14.74 -12.78
CA ASN A 99 5.92 -15.35 -12.62
C ASN A 99 4.85 -14.37 -12.10
N SER A 100 5.22 -13.12 -11.79
CA SER A 100 4.33 -12.14 -11.18
C SER A 100 4.27 -10.88 -12.04
N LYS A 101 3.12 -10.67 -12.68
CA LYS A 101 2.88 -9.50 -13.54
C LYS A 101 3.04 -8.18 -12.79
N ASP A 102 2.70 -8.15 -11.51
CA ASP A 102 2.82 -6.96 -10.65
C ASP A 102 4.27 -6.59 -10.34
N LEU A 103 5.21 -7.52 -10.53
CA LEU A 103 6.64 -7.31 -10.32
C LEU A 103 7.38 -6.98 -11.64
N CYS A 104 6.73 -7.16 -12.78
CA CYS A 104 7.23 -6.74 -14.08
C CYS A 104 6.85 -5.27 -14.29
N VAL A 105 7.85 -4.42 -14.51
CA VAL A 105 7.60 -3.03 -14.90
C VAL A 105 7.05 -3.04 -16.32
N VAL A 106 5.72 -2.98 -16.47
CA VAL A 106 5.12 -2.58 -17.75
C VAL A 106 5.12 -1.05 -17.72
N SER A 107 6.16 -0.44 -18.29
CA SER A 107 6.05 0.96 -18.67
C SER A 107 5.09 1.00 -19.87
N GLU A 108 3.81 1.30 -19.62
CA GLU A 108 2.94 1.76 -20.69
C GLU A 108 3.53 3.06 -21.24
N ALA A 109 3.91 3.02 -22.51
CA ALA A 109 4.38 4.15 -23.29
C ALA A 109 3.19 4.90 -23.90
#